data_AF-A0A2E7CQ13-F1
#
_entry.id   AF-A0A2E7CQ13-F1
#
_cell.length_a   1.000
_cell.length_b   1.000
_cell.length_c   1.000
_cell.angle_alpha   90.00
_cell.angle_beta   90.00
_cell.angle_gamma   90.00
#
_symmetry.space_group_name_H-M   'P 1'
#
loop_
_entity.id
_entity.type
_entity.pdbx_description
1 polymer ?
#
loop_
_entity_poly.entity_id
_entity_poly.type
_entity_poly.pdbx_seq_one_letter_code
_entity_poly.pdbx_strand_id
1 'polypeptide(L)'
;FPIEIISGLEEARLIYKAVSYELPTSKKRLVIDIGGGSTELILGEDTEVLELRSLKMGCVSWTQRFFENGQITRERLKSAQMMAFKELSALQNRYLEIGWNIAQGTSGTIKAISNILSHHGFDENITREKLKWLSMELVALSKGKRNSIPGLSQRRSEIIAGGVSILSSIFRALEIDSLQAVRPALREGVLLEMIGRLSGDDIRQQSIQHLAERLNVDIVQSQRVMNLCRLLLHQSSWTFAEDELELLFWAAQLHEIGLFIAFSGYHRHGAYILENADLNGFSKRAQRHLAALVRFHRGKCSIHTIEEFLSTPSTSFFRLLALLRLSIRISRRREDLSNNAVHLSTSQKNINLHIKTSELEHHSLLHADLEEEKEQLAQLQLKLNINLS
;
A
#
# COMPACT_ATOMS: atom_id res chain seq x y z
N PHE A 1 -3.55 18.20 7.14
CA PHE A 1 -3.04 16.81 7.07
C PHE A 1 -2.70 16.48 5.62
N PRO A 2 -1.58 15.78 5.36
CA PRO A 2 -1.22 15.34 4.01
C PRO A 2 -2.25 14.34 3.47
N ILE A 3 -2.38 14.24 2.14
CA ILE A 3 -3.19 13.21 1.48
C ILE A 3 -2.30 12.00 1.20
N GLU A 4 -2.66 10.85 1.74
CA GLU A 4 -1.97 9.59 1.51
C GLU A 4 -2.72 8.73 0.49
N ILE A 5 -2.08 8.50 -0.66
CA ILE A 5 -2.59 7.59 -1.68
C ILE A 5 -2.20 6.17 -1.27
N ILE A 6 -3.15 5.25 -1.19
CA ILE A 6 -2.93 3.82 -0.89
C ILE A 6 -3.13 2.97 -2.15
N SER A 7 -2.60 1.74 -2.16
CA SER A 7 -2.91 0.79 -3.23
C SER A 7 -4.35 0.29 -3.07
N GLY A 8 -4.94 -0.21 -4.16
CA GLY A 8 -6.27 -0.85 -4.07
C GLY A 8 -6.27 -2.10 -3.20
N LEU A 9 -5.13 -2.80 -3.07
CA LEU A 9 -5.01 -3.92 -2.16
C LEU A 9 -5.00 -3.47 -0.69
N GLU A 10 -4.31 -2.37 -0.39
CA GLU A 10 -4.31 -1.79 0.95
C GLU A 10 -5.69 -1.23 1.32
N GLU A 11 -6.39 -0.62 0.36
CA GLU A 11 -7.79 -0.20 0.52
C GLU A 11 -8.69 -1.39 0.88
N ALA A 12 -8.61 -2.48 0.12
CA ALA A 12 -9.35 -3.71 0.39
C ALA A 12 -9.03 -4.29 1.78
N ARG A 13 -7.76 -4.27 2.20
CA ARG A 13 -7.32 -4.79 3.50
C ARG A 13 -7.91 -3.98 4.65
N LEU A 14 -7.90 -2.66 4.53
CA LEU A 14 -8.47 -1.74 5.51
C LEU A 14 -9.99 -1.87 5.58
N ILE A 15 -10.68 -2.02 4.44
CA ILE A 15 -12.12 -2.32 4.40
C ILE A 15 -12.41 -3.62 5.17
N TYR A 16 -11.64 -4.68 4.93
CA TYR A 16 -11.82 -5.95 5.64
C TYR A 16 -11.57 -5.80 7.14
N LYS A 17 -10.51 -5.08 7.55
CA LYS A 17 -10.21 -4.78 8.96
C LYS A 17 -11.39 -4.11 9.67
N ALA A 18 -12.06 -3.17 9.00
CA ALA A 18 -13.25 -2.52 9.56
C ALA A 18 -14.40 -3.51 9.74
N VAL A 19 -14.68 -4.31 8.71
CA VAL A 19 -15.79 -5.27 8.70
C VAL A 19 -15.58 -6.39 9.72
N SER A 20 -14.37 -6.94 9.82
CA SER A 20 -14.06 -8.00 10.78
C SER A 20 -14.12 -7.50 12.22
N TYR A 21 -13.69 -6.26 12.48
CA TYR A 21 -13.75 -5.64 13.80
C TYR A 21 -15.18 -5.31 14.25
N GLU A 22 -15.98 -4.66 13.41
CA GLU A 22 -17.34 -4.27 13.78
C GLU A 22 -18.35 -5.42 13.75
N LEU A 23 -18.09 -6.46 12.94
CA LEU A 23 -18.95 -7.62 12.81
C LEU A 23 -18.16 -8.91 13.06
N PRO A 24 -17.75 -9.21 14.30
CA PRO A 24 -16.97 -10.41 14.60
C PRO A 24 -17.73 -11.69 14.24
N THR A 25 -17.07 -12.61 13.56
CA THR A 25 -17.58 -13.96 13.31
C THR A 25 -16.45 -14.92 12.99
N SER A 26 -16.60 -16.17 13.43
CA SER A 26 -15.69 -17.28 13.08
C SER A 26 -15.99 -17.89 11.70
N LYS A 27 -16.98 -17.37 10.96
CA LYS A 27 -17.35 -17.87 9.64
C LYS A 27 -16.47 -17.23 8.55
N LYS A 28 -16.17 -18.00 7.50
CA LYS A 28 -15.60 -17.44 6.28
C LYS A 28 -16.56 -16.46 5.65
N ARG A 29 -16.07 -15.28 5.29
CA ARG A 29 -16.88 -14.22 4.72
C ARG A 29 -16.30 -13.69 3.41
N LEU A 30 -17.19 -13.38 2.48
CA LEU A 30 -16.91 -12.56 1.31
C LEU A 30 -17.34 -11.14 1.61
N VAL A 31 -16.42 -10.18 1.51
CA VAL A 31 -16.68 -8.74 1.60
C VAL A 31 -16.51 -8.12 0.23
N ILE A 32 -17.50 -7.34 -0.19
CA ILE A 32 -17.52 -6.62 -1.47
C ILE A 32 -17.65 -5.13 -1.21
N ASP A 33 -16.77 -4.32 -1.77
CA ASP A 33 -16.92 -2.87 -1.84
C ASP A 33 -17.02 -2.44 -3.31
N ILE A 34 -18.04 -1.65 -3.66
CA ILE A 34 -18.15 -1.04 -4.99
C ILE A 34 -18.03 0.47 -4.83
N GLY A 35 -16.80 0.94 -4.99
CA GLY A 35 -16.42 2.34 -5.01
C GLY A 35 -16.77 3.04 -6.33
N GLY A 36 -16.22 4.26 -6.48
CA GLY A 36 -16.41 5.08 -7.68
C GLY A 36 -15.55 4.62 -8.86
N GLY A 37 -14.28 4.30 -8.60
CA GLY A 37 -13.29 3.91 -9.62
C GLY A 37 -12.90 2.44 -9.61
N SER A 38 -13.01 1.77 -8.46
CA SER A 38 -12.63 0.37 -8.24
C SER A 38 -13.72 -0.42 -7.50
N THR A 39 -13.50 -1.73 -7.44
CA THR A 39 -14.29 -2.69 -6.67
C THR A 39 -13.33 -3.63 -5.96
N GLU A 40 -13.48 -3.76 -4.66
CA GLU A 40 -12.68 -4.61 -3.81
C GLU A 40 -13.44 -5.90 -3.47
N LEU A 41 -12.76 -7.05 -3.58
CA LEU A 41 -13.27 -8.38 -3.28
C LEU A 41 -12.36 -9.02 -2.25
N ILE A 42 -12.86 -9.27 -1.05
CA ILE A 42 -12.06 -9.84 0.05
C ILE A 42 -12.71 -11.09 0.58
N LEU A 43 -11.98 -12.20 0.60
CA LEU A 43 -12.31 -13.36 1.40
C LEU A 43 -11.45 -13.36 2.66
N GLY A 44 -12.08 -13.62 3.79
CA GLY A 44 -11.37 -13.78 5.04
C GLY A 44 -12.14 -14.61 6.05
N GLU A 45 -11.44 -14.98 7.11
CA GLU A 45 -11.95 -15.75 8.23
C GLU A 45 -11.47 -15.08 9.51
N ASP A 46 -12.40 -14.78 10.43
CA ASP A 46 -12.13 -13.94 11.59
C ASP A 46 -11.44 -12.62 11.20
N THR A 47 -10.20 -12.40 11.64
CA THR A 47 -9.39 -11.20 11.33
C THR A 47 -8.41 -11.42 10.19
N GLU A 48 -8.23 -12.66 9.71
CA GLU A 48 -7.29 -13.00 8.65
C GLU A 48 -7.90 -12.86 7.26
N VAL A 49 -7.08 -12.37 6.32
CA VAL A 49 -7.42 -12.25 4.91
C VAL A 49 -6.89 -13.48 4.18
N LEU A 50 -7.79 -14.21 3.50
CA LEU A 50 -7.46 -15.40 2.72
C LEU A 50 -7.20 -15.06 1.25
N GLU A 51 -8.00 -14.17 0.69
CA GLU A 51 -7.87 -13.71 -0.69
C GLU A 51 -8.34 -12.27 -0.80
N LEU A 52 -7.62 -11.45 -1.56
CA LEU A 52 -7.91 -10.03 -1.67
C LEU A 52 -7.55 -9.50 -3.05
N ARG A 53 -8.50 -8.80 -3.68
CA ARG A 53 -8.33 -8.18 -4.99
C ARG A 53 -9.01 -6.82 -5.06
N SER A 54 -8.43 -5.94 -5.87
CA SER A 54 -9.01 -4.64 -6.25
C SER A 54 -9.06 -4.58 -7.78
N LEU A 55 -10.27 -4.51 -8.33
CA LEU A 55 -10.53 -4.44 -9.77
C LEU A 55 -10.80 -3.00 -10.20
N LYS A 56 -10.27 -2.58 -11.35
CA LYS A 56 -10.49 -1.23 -11.91
C LYS A 56 -11.86 -1.09 -12.58
N MET A 57 -12.91 -1.36 -11.81
CA MET A 57 -14.31 -1.21 -12.20
C MET A 57 -15.07 -0.59 -11.03
N GLY A 58 -15.58 0.62 -11.18
CA GLY A 58 -16.35 1.29 -10.13
C GLY A 58 -17.60 1.95 -10.70
N CYS A 59 -18.58 2.27 -9.87
CA CYS A 59 -19.88 2.73 -10.34
C CYS A 59 -19.83 4.00 -11.22
N VAL A 60 -18.87 4.91 -10.98
CA VAL A 60 -18.68 6.13 -11.78
C VAL A 60 -18.06 5.79 -13.14
N SER A 61 -16.92 5.09 -13.14
CA SER A 61 -16.20 4.74 -14.38
C SER A 61 -17.04 3.81 -15.27
N TRP A 62 -17.79 2.88 -14.67
CA TRP A 62 -18.71 2.00 -15.40
C TRP A 62 -19.89 2.76 -15.99
N THR A 63 -20.45 3.70 -15.24
CA THR A 63 -21.56 4.52 -15.74
C THR A 63 -21.13 5.38 -16.92
N GLN A 64 -20.00 6.06 -16.81
CA GLN A 64 -19.43 6.86 -17.91
C GLN A 64 -19.20 6.00 -19.16
N ARG A 65 -18.70 4.78 -18.99
CA ARG A 65 -18.37 3.88 -20.10
C ARG A 65 -19.58 3.29 -20.82
N PHE A 66 -20.65 2.93 -20.10
CA PHE A 66 -21.76 2.16 -20.69
C PHE A 66 -23.10 2.90 -20.73
N PHE A 67 -23.30 3.89 -19.87
CA PHE A 67 -24.58 4.60 -19.69
C PHE A 67 -24.44 6.10 -19.93
N GLU A 68 -23.56 6.48 -20.86
CA GLU A 68 -23.36 7.87 -21.28
C GLU A 68 -24.70 8.54 -21.62
N ASN A 69 -24.83 9.82 -21.25
CA ASN A 69 -26.06 10.62 -21.36
C ASN A 69 -27.28 10.01 -20.64
N GLY A 70 -27.04 9.11 -19.68
CA GLY A 70 -28.09 8.48 -18.91
C GLY A 70 -28.95 7.50 -19.71
N GLN A 71 -28.47 6.97 -20.83
CA GLN A 71 -29.22 5.97 -21.60
C GLN A 71 -29.01 4.57 -21.01
N ILE A 72 -30.04 4.02 -20.36
CA ILE A 72 -30.04 2.69 -19.75
C ILE A 72 -30.97 1.79 -20.56
N THR A 73 -30.46 1.25 -21.67
CA THR A 73 -31.18 0.24 -22.46
C THR A 73 -30.80 -1.16 -21.99
N ARG A 74 -31.60 -2.18 -22.35
CA ARG A 74 -31.29 -3.58 -22.02
C ARG A 74 -29.94 -4.00 -22.61
N GLU A 75 -29.62 -3.54 -23.80
CA GLU A 75 -28.38 -3.85 -24.51
C GLU A 75 -27.17 -3.25 -23.80
N ARG A 76 -27.27 -1.98 -23.39
CA ARG A 76 -26.21 -1.30 -22.61
C ARG A 76 -26.00 -1.96 -21.26
N LEU A 77 -27.09 -2.32 -20.57
CA LEU A 77 -27.01 -3.02 -19.29
C LEU A 77 -26.33 -4.39 -19.44
N LYS A 78 -26.74 -5.17 -20.43
CA LYS A 78 -26.13 -6.48 -20.73
C LYS A 78 -24.65 -6.34 -21.10
N SER A 79 -24.29 -5.32 -21.86
CA SER A 79 -22.89 -5.02 -22.21
C SER A 79 -22.06 -4.68 -20.98
N ALA A 80 -22.56 -3.80 -20.11
CA ALA A 80 -21.93 -3.42 -18.86
C ALA A 80 -21.72 -4.64 -17.93
N GLN A 81 -22.73 -5.51 -17.83
CA GLN A 81 -22.66 -6.74 -17.04
C GLN A 81 -21.65 -7.73 -17.64
N MET A 82 -21.67 -7.94 -18.95
CA MET A 82 -20.74 -8.87 -19.62
C MET A 82 -19.28 -8.41 -19.42
N MET A 83 -19.02 -7.12 -19.53
CA MET A 83 -17.67 -6.59 -19.33
C MET A 83 -17.22 -6.73 -17.87
N ALA A 84 -18.11 -6.53 -16.89
CA ALA A 84 -17.74 -6.68 -15.47
C ALA A 84 -17.50 -8.16 -15.15
N PHE A 85 -18.32 -9.05 -15.71
CA PHE A 85 -18.12 -10.50 -15.62
C PHE A 85 -16.78 -10.94 -16.21
N LYS A 86 -16.34 -10.33 -17.33
CA LYS A 86 -15.03 -10.61 -17.94
C LYS A 86 -13.86 -10.23 -17.01
N GLU A 87 -13.94 -9.11 -16.30
CA GLU A 87 -12.90 -8.72 -15.31
C GLU A 87 -12.84 -9.73 -14.15
N LEU A 88 -13.97 -10.35 -13.80
CA LEU A 88 -14.10 -11.31 -12.71
C LEU A 88 -13.66 -12.73 -13.09
N SER A 89 -13.66 -13.09 -14.37
CA SER A 89 -13.45 -14.49 -14.81
C SER A 89 -12.07 -15.03 -14.44
N ALA A 90 -11.05 -14.17 -14.41
CA ALA A 90 -9.70 -14.56 -14.00
C ALA A 90 -9.58 -14.92 -12.51
N LEU A 91 -10.53 -14.48 -11.69
CA LEU A 91 -10.52 -14.67 -10.23
C LEU A 91 -11.53 -15.73 -9.77
N GLN A 92 -12.55 -16.01 -10.59
CA GLN A 92 -13.72 -16.81 -10.25
C GLN A 92 -13.37 -18.14 -9.56
N ASN A 93 -12.54 -18.98 -10.21
CA ASN A 93 -12.24 -20.32 -9.71
C ASN A 93 -11.61 -20.29 -8.31
N ARG A 94 -10.67 -19.35 -8.09
CA ARG A 94 -9.97 -19.23 -6.81
C ARG A 94 -10.90 -18.81 -5.68
N TYR A 95 -11.82 -17.88 -5.94
CA TYR A 95 -12.79 -17.46 -4.92
C TYR A 95 -13.79 -18.58 -4.59
N LEU A 96 -14.29 -19.30 -5.61
CA LEU A 96 -15.22 -20.41 -5.41
C LEU A 96 -14.57 -21.60 -4.69
N GLU A 97 -13.29 -21.89 -4.98
CA GLU A 97 -12.53 -22.95 -4.31
C GLU A 97 -12.34 -22.67 -2.81
N ILE A 98 -12.01 -21.43 -2.44
CA ILE A 98 -11.88 -21.03 -1.03
C ILE A 98 -13.25 -21.05 -0.33
N GLY A 99 -14.28 -20.54 -1.02
CA GLY A 99 -15.65 -20.47 -0.54
C GLY A 99 -15.87 -19.49 0.62
N TRP A 100 -17.14 -19.28 0.96
CA TRP A 100 -17.56 -18.46 2.10
C TRP A 100 -18.90 -18.96 2.65
N ASN A 101 -19.20 -18.62 3.90
CA ASN A 101 -20.49 -18.91 4.53
C ASN A 101 -21.43 -17.71 4.51
N ILE A 102 -20.86 -16.49 4.53
CA ILE A 102 -21.62 -15.24 4.51
C ILE A 102 -21.04 -14.31 3.46
N ALA A 103 -21.90 -13.57 2.76
CA ALA A 103 -21.48 -12.50 1.86
C ALA A 103 -22.01 -11.16 2.38
N GLN A 104 -21.12 -10.18 2.48
CA GLN A 104 -21.38 -8.85 2.99
C GLN A 104 -20.90 -7.82 1.98
N GLY A 105 -21.65 -6.72 1.85
CA GLY A 105 -21.33 -5.66 0.91
C GLY A 105 -21.37 -4.29 1.57
N THR A 106 -20.38 -3.46 1.28
CA THR A 106 -20.26 -2.11 1.84
C THR A 106 -20.19 -1.03 0.75
N SER A 107 -19.88 0.20 1.16
CA SER A 107 -19.89 1.40 0.33
C SER A 107 -21.25 1.85 -0.17
N GLY A 108 -21.27 3.05 -0.76
CA GLY A 108 -22.51 3.74 -1.07
C GLY A 108 -23.34 3.12 -2.20
N THR A 109 -22.73 2.30 -3.08
CA THR A 109 -23.46 1.58 -4.13
C THR A 109 -24.36 0.51 -3.52
N ILE A 110 -23.80 -0.36 -2.68
CA ILE A 110 -24.52 -1.48 -2.07
C ILE A 110 -25.56 -0.96 -1.07
N LYS A 111 -25.21 0.05 -0.28
CA LYS A 111 -26.16 0.75 0.61
C LYS A 111 -27.34 1.36 -0.15
N ALA A 112 -27.09 1.98 -1.31
CA ALA A 112 -28.17 2.53 -2.13
C ALA A 112 -29.09 1.43 -2.70
N ILE A 113 -28.53 0.31 -3.17
CA ILE A 113 -29.31 -0.84 -3.65
C ILE A 113 -30.19 -1.40 -2.52
N SER A 114 -29.61 -1.65 -1.34
CA SER A 114 -30.35 -2.13 -0.18
C SER A 114 -31.46 -1.15 0.23
N ASN A 115 -31.20 0.16 0.21
CA ASN A 115 -32.21 1.17 0.54
C ASN A 115 -33.37 1.20 -0.46
N ILE A 116 -33.09 1.10 -1.77
CA ILE A 116 -34.14 1.01 -2.79
C ILE A 116 -35.00 -0.24 -2.53
N LEU A 117 -34.38 -1.40 -2.30
CA LEU A 117 -35.10 -2.64 -2.06
C LEU A 117 -36.02 -2.54 -0.83
N SER A 118 -35.51 -2.00 0.28
CA SER A 118 -36.28 -1.77 1.50
C SER A 118 -37.51 -0.87 1.27
N HIS A 119 -37.34 0.25 0.55
CA HIS A 119 -38.43 1.15 0.19
C HIS A 119 -39.51 0.51 -0.70
N HIS A 120 -39.18 -0.58 -1.39
CA HIS A 120 -40.10 -1.36 -2.21
C HIS A 120 -40.65 -2.61 -1.50
N GLY A 121 -40.45 -2.72 -0.18
CA GLY A 121 -41.01 -3.80 0.64
C GLY A 121 -40.25 -5.12 0.57
N PHE A 122 -39.06 -5.15 -0.03
CA PHE A 122 -38.19 -6.32 0.02
C PHE A 122 -37.46 -6.40 1.38
N ASP A 123 -37.10 -7.61 1.80
CA ASP A 123 -36.19 -7.78 2.94
C ASP A 123 -34.78 -7.23 2.64
N GLU A 124 -33.98 -7.06 3.70
CA GLU A 124 -32.66 -6.40 3.67
C GLU A 124 -31.59 -7.12 2.83
N ASN A 125 -31.78 -8.41 2.52
CA ASN A 125 -30.82 -9.18 1.74
C ASN A 125 -30.93 -8.88 0.25
N ILE A 126 -29.79 -8.62 -0.39
CA ILE A 126 -29.72 -8.47 -1.84
C ILE A 126 -29.60 -9.87 -2.45
N THR A 127 -30.45 -10.18 -3.44
CA THR A 127 -30.43 -11.46 -4.17
C THR A 127 -30.38 -11.22 -5.69
N ARG A 128 -30.05 -12.27 -6.46
CA ARG A 128 -30.03 -12.20 -7.94
C ARG A 128 -31.38 -11.76 -8.52
N GLU A 129 -32.47 -12.22 -7.93
CA GLU A 129 -33.84 -11.88 -8.35
C GLU A 129 -34.13 -10.40 -8.12
N LYS A 130 -33.80 -9.88 -6.93
CA LYS A 130 -33.95 -8.45 -6.59
C LYS A 130 -33.08 -7.54 -7.47
N LEU A 131 -31.86 -7.98 -7.79
CA LEU A 131 -30.99 -7.27 -8.74
C LEU A 131 -31.54 -7.26 -10.17
N LYS A 132 -32.14 -8.37 -10.60
CA LYS A 132 -32.83 -8.46 -11.90
C LYS A 132 -34.06 -7.56 -11.94
N TRP A 133 -34.85 -7.51 -10.87
CA TRP A 133 -35.96 -6.57 -10.74
C TRP A 133 -35.47 -5.12 -10.85
N LEU A 134 -34.47 -4.73 -10.05
CA LEU A 134 -33.91 -3.37 -10.08
C LEU A 134 -33.33 -3.00 -11.44
N SER A 135 -32.68 -3.96 -12.11
CA SER A 135 -32.21 -3.81 -13.49
C SER A 135 -33.33 -3.47 -14.47
N MET A 136 -34.50 -4.10 -14.34
CA MET A 136 -35.66 -3.81 -15.20
C MET A 136 -36.27 -2.45 -14.88
N GLU A 137 -36.37 -2.08 -13.60
CA GLU A 137 -36.84 -0.75 -13.18
C GLU A 137 -35.96 0.38 -13.73
N LEU A 138 -34.63 0.20 -13.68
CA LEU A 138 -33.69 1.19 -14.22
C LEU A 138 -33.84 1.38 -15.73
N VAL A 139 -34.15 0.31 -16.47
CA VAL A 139 -34.44 0.39 -17.90
C VAL A 139 -35.78 1.09 -18.16
N ALA A 140 -36.81 0.77 -17.37
CA ALA A 140 -38.14 1.39 -17.51
C ALA A 140 -38.10 2.91 -17.25
N LEU A 141 -37.25 3.35 -16.31
CA LEU A 141 -37.07 4.75 -15.94
C LEU A 141 -35.97 5.47 -16.73
N SER A 142 -35.44 4.82 -17.78
CA SER A 142 -34.44 5.37 -18.69
C SER A 142 -35.02 6.48 -19.58
N LYS A 143 -35.24 7.67 -18.99
CA LYS A 143 -35.50 8.98 -19.64
C LYS A 143 -35.78 10.04 -18.55
N GLY A 144 -34.76 10.39 -17.77
CA GLY A 144 -34.82 11.51 -16.81
C GLY A 144 -35.69 11.32 -15.56
N LYS A 145 -36.46 10.22 -15.44
CA LYS A 145 -37.30 9.92 -14.27
C LYS A 145 -36.59 9.13 -13.16
N ARG A 146 -35.28 8.90 -13.25
CA ARG A 146 -34.54 8.10 -12.24
C ARG A 146 -34.62 8.63 -10.82
N ASN A 147 -34.82 9.94 -10.67
CA ASN A 147 -34.98 10.59 -9.37
C ASN A 147 -36.29 10.21 -8.68
N SER A 148 -37.21 9.55 -9.41
CA SER A 148 -38.46 9.06 -8.85
C SER A 148 -38.34 7.68 -8.22
N ILE A 149 -37.17 7.04 -8.21
CA ILE A 149 -36.97 5.76 -7.51
C ILE A 149 -36.94 6.03 -6.00
N PRO A 150 -37.92 5.53 -5.22
CA PRO A 150 -37.90 5.65 -3.76
C PRO A 150 -36.61 5.09 -3.16
N GLY A 151 -36.03 5.82 -2.20
CA GLY A 151 -34.77 5.44 -1.55
C GLY A 151 -33.50 5.79 -2.32
N LEU A 152 -33.59 6.40 -3.50
CA LEU A 152 -32.43 6.79 -4.31
C LEU A 152 -32.21 8.31 -4.31
N SER A 153 -31.05 8.76 -3.82
CA SER A 153 -30.71 10.19 -3.87
C SER A 153 -30.36 10.65 -5.28
N GLN A 154 -30.53 11.95 -5.54
CA GLN A 154 -30.23 12.58 -6.84
C GLN A 154 -28.82 12.23 -7.35
N ARG A 155 -27.81 12.43 -6.51
CA ARG A 155 -26.41 12.15 -6.86
C ARG A 155 -26.16 10.67 -7.17
N ARG A 156 -26.89 9.76 -6.52
CA ARG A 156 -26.76 8.32 -6.75
C ARG A 156 -27.52 7.85 -7.98
N SER A 157 -28.60 8.53 -8.36
CA SER A 157 -29.40 8.18 -9.55
C SER A 157 -28.60 8.26 -10.85
N GLU A 158 -27.56 9.08 -10.88
CA GLU A 158 -26.67 9.21 -12.03
C GLU A 158 -25.75 8.00 -12.21
N ILE A 159 -25.31 7.34 -11.14
CA ILE A 159 -24.26 6.31 -11.14
C ILE A 159 -24.75 4.90 -10.76
N ILE A 160 -26.02 4.77 -10.36
CA ILE A 160 -26.57 3.50 -9.85
C ILE A 160 -26.56 2.38 -10.91
N ALA A 161 -26.75 2.71 -12.19
CA ALA A 161 -26.79 1.71 -13.27
C ALA A 161 -25.44 0.99 -13.44
N GLY A 162 -24.33 1.73 -13.35
CA GLY A 162 -22.99 1.15 -13.32
C GLY A 162 -22.81 0.23 -12.13
N GLY A 163 -23.20 0.69 -10.94
CA GLY A 163 -23.12 -0.09 -9.70
C GLY A 163 -23.93 -1.39 -9.71
N VAL A 164 -25.19 -1.33 -10.16
CA VAL A 164 -26.07 -2.51 -10.30
C VAL A 164 -25.52 -3.49 -11.33
N SER A 165 -24.93 -2.99 -12.43
CA SER A 165 -24.31 -3.85 -13.44
C SER A 165 -23.11 -4.61 -12.89
N ILE A 166 -22.24 -3.93 -12.14
CA ILE A 166 -21.09 -4.54 -11.46
C ILE A 166 -21.59 -5.58 -10.46
N LEU A 167 -22.49 -5.21 -9.54
CA LEU A 167 -22.95 -6.12 -8.50
C LEU A 167 -23.66 -7.35 -9.08
N SER A 168 -24.50 -7.18 -10.09
CA SER A 168 -25.14 -8.30 -10.80
C SER A 168 -24.13 -9.27 -11.40
N SER A 169 -23.00 -8.75 -11.88
CA SER A 169 -21.94 -9.56 -12.47
C SER A 169 -21.12 -10.29 -11.41
N ILE A 170 -20.90 -9.68 -10.25
CA ILE A 170 -20.27 -10.33 -9.09
C ILE A 170 -21.15 -11.48 -8.60
N PHE A 171 -22.45 -11.24 -8.41
CA PHE A 171 -23.41 -12.30 -8.05
C PHE A 171 -23.39 -13.47 -9.03
N ARG A 172 -23.27 -13.19 -10.33
CA ARG A 172 -23.19 -14.22 -11.37
C ARG A 172 -21.86 -14.96 -11.35
N ALA A 173 -20.73 -14.25 -11.25
CA ALA A 173 -19.40 -14.85 -11.30
C ALA A 173 -19.13 -15.69 -10.04
N LEU A 174 -19.48 -15.16 -8.88
CA LEU A 174 -19.18 -15.79 -7.60
C LEU A 174 -20.33 -16.65 -7.09
N GLU A 175 -21.38 -16.86 -7.89
CA GLU A 175 -22.53 -17.68 -7.52
C GLU A 175 -23.15 -17.31 -6.15
N ILE A 176 -23.19 -16.02 -5.84
CA ILE A 176 -23.72 -15.51 -4.56
C ILE A 176 -25.23 -15.72 -4.52
N ASP A 177 -25.72 -16.30 -3.43
CA ASP A 177 -27.17 -16.48 -3.20
C ASP A 177 -27.79 -15.22 -2.58
N SER A 178 -27.15 -14.71 -1.53
CA SER A 178 -27.60 -13.56 -0.73
C SER A 178 -26.41 -12.72 -0.30
N LEU A 179 -26.60 -11.40 -0.27
CA LEU A 179 -25.61 -10.43 0.22
C LEU A 179 -26.26 -9.48 1.23
N GLN A 180 -25.65 -9.35 2.41
CA GLN A 180 -26.08 -8.38 3.42
C GLN A 180 -25.34 -7.04 3.24
N ALA A 181 -26.07 -5.92 3.20
CA ALA A 181 -25.45 -4.60 3.23
C ALA A 181 -24.95 -4.27 4.64
N VAL A 182 -23.70 -3.82 4.78
CA VAL A 182 -23.08 -3.46 6.06
C VAL A 182 -22.61 -2.01 6.07
N ARG A 183 -22.42 -1.47 7.28
CA ARG A 183 -21.96 -0.09 7.50
C ARG A 183 -20.44 0.13 7.43
N PRO A 184 -19.58 -0.68 8.09
CA PRO A 184 -18.13 -0.44 8.13
C PRO A 184 -17.51 -0.45 6.74
N ALA A 185 -16.56 0.45 6.49
CA ALA A 185 -15.82 0.57 5.24
C ALA A 185 -14.38 1.06 5.48
N LEU A 186 -13.77 1.65 4.46
CA LEU A 186 -12.38 2.10 4.49
C LEU A 186 -12.06 3.06 5.64
N ARG A 187 -12.95 4.01 5.96
CA ARG A 187 -12.65 5.06 6.95
C ARG A 187 -12.48 4.49 8.35
N GLU A 188 -13.35 3.58 8.73
CA GLU A 188 -13.28 2.87 10.00
C GLU A 188 -12.02 2.00 10.05
N GLY A 189 -11.66 1.38 8.92
CA GLY A 189 -10.41 0.61 8.78
C GLY A 189 -9.16 1.44 9.01
N VAL A 190 -9.10 2.64 8.42
CA VAL A 190 -8.00 3.59 8.63
C VAL A 190 -7.92 4.02 10.09
N LEU A 191 -9.06 4.32 10.74
CA LEU A 191 -9.07 4.69 12.15
C LEU A 191 -8.54 3.57 13.05
N LEU A 192 -8.96 2.32 12.81
CA LEU A 192 -8.46 1.15 13.52
C LEU A 192 -6.97 0.88 13.27
N GLU A 193 -6.49 1.15 12.06
CA GLU A 193 -5.06 1.12 11.73
C GLU A 193 -4.25 2.15 12.53
N MET A 194 -4.73 3.39 12.61
CA MET A 194 -4.07 4.44 13.38
C MET A 194 -4.02 4.11 14.88
N ILE A 195 -5.12 3.58 15.45
CA ILE A 195 -5.17 3.17 16.86
C ILE A 195 -4.21 1.99 17.12
N GLY A 196 -4.15 1.02 16.21
CA GLY A 196 -3.23 -0.12 16.31
C GLY A 196 -1.77 0.31 16.36
N ARG A 197 -1.37 1.26 15.50
CA ARG A 197 0.00 1.81 15.50
C ARG A 197 0.39 2.46 16.82
N LEU A 198 -0.51 3.24 17.43
CA LEU A 198 -0.28 3.84 18.74
C LEU A 198 -0.12 2.80 19.86
N SER A 199 -0.62 1.59 19.64
CA SER A 199 -0.59 0.48 20.61
C SER A 199 0.56 -0.50 20.36
N GLY A 200 1.41 -0.25 19.35
CA GLY A 200 2.55 -1.10 18.99
C GLY A 200 2.26 -2.16 17.91
N ASP A 201 1.01 -2.28 17.45
CA ASP A 201 0.61 -3.22 16.40
C ASP A 201 0.75 -2.57 15.01
N ASP A 202 1.99 -2.49 14.52
CA ASP A 202 2.29 -1.96 13.18
C ASP A 202 2.49 -3.07 12.14
N ILE A 203 1.50 -3.23 11.25
CA ILE A 203 1.55 -4.20 10.15
C ILE A 203 2.66 -3.90 9.12
N ARG A 204 3.17 -2.66 9.08
CA ARG A 204 4.28 -2.29 8.20
C ARG A 204 5.54 -3.05 8.57
N GLN A 205 5.87 -3.12 9.86
CA GLN A 205 7.02 -3.89 10.34
C GLN A 205 6.89 -5.38 9.99
N GLN A 206 5.69 -5.95 10.14
CA GLN A 206 5.41 -7.34 9.76
C GLN A 206 5.58 -7.55 8.25
N SER A 207 5.12 -6.61 7.42
CA SER A 207 5.27 -6.66 5.96
C SER A 207 6.74 -6.62 5.53
N ILE A 208 7.54 -5.77 6.17
CA ILE A 208 8.99 -5.68 5.93
C ILE A 208 9.69 -6.97 6.32
N GLN A 209 9.36 -7.53 7.49
CA GLN A 209 9.93 -8.79 7.97
C GLN A 209 9.58 -9.95 7.02
N HIS A 210 8.32 -10.09 6.64
CA HIS A 210 7.86 -11.15 5.76
C HIS A 210 8.49 -11.05 4.36
N LEU A 211 8.66 -9.84 3.83
CA LEU A 211 9.36 -9.63 2.57
C LEU A 211 10.85 -9.98 2.66
N ALA A 212 11.51 -9.59 3.75
CA ALA A 212 12.91 -9.93 4.01
C ALA A 212 13.13 -11.45 4.08
N GLU A 213 12.25 -12.16 4.79
CA GLU A 213 12.26 -13.62 4.92
C GLU A 213 12.02 -14.29 3.56
N ARG A 214 10.98 -13.87 2.83
CA ARG A 214 10.62 -14.45 1.52
C ARG A 214 11.76 -14.36 0.51
N LEU A 215 12.56 -13.30 0.56
CA LEU A 215 13.66 -13.05 -0.37
C LEU A 215 15.04 -13.38 0.20
N ASN A 216 15.10 -14.05 1.37
CA ASN A 216 16.33 -14.49 2.02
C ASN A 216 17.35 -13.36 2.23
N VAL A 217 16.89 -12.20 2.71
CA VAL A 217 17.78 -11.10 3.08
C VAL A 217 18.67 -11.53 4.25
N ASP A 218 19.96 -11.18 4.21
CA ASP A 218 20.89 -11.48 5.32
C ASP A 218 20.54 -10.63 6.55
N ILE A 219 19.89 -11.27 7.51
CA ILE A 219 19.42 -10.64 8.76
C ILE A 219 20.59 -10.12 9.60
N VAL A 220 21.73 -10.83 9.61
CA VAL A 220 22.90 -10.44 10.41
C VAL A 220 23.50 -9.15 9.85
N GLN A 221 23.65 -9.06 8.53
CA GLN A 221 24.13 -7.85 7.88
C GLN A 221 23.14 -6.69 8.00
N SER A 222 21.85 -6.95 7.83
CA SER A 222 20.80 -5.95 8.05
C SER A 222 20.81 -5.40 9.47
N GLN A 223 21.00 -6.25 10.48
CA GLN A 223 21.10 -5.82 11.87
C GLN A 223 22.35 -4.98 12.13
N ARG A 224 23.49 -5.34 11.54
CA ARG A 224 24.74 -4.56 11.61
C ARG A 224 24.56 -3.15 11.08
N VAL A 225 23.99 -3.02 9.88
CA VAL A 225 23.70 -1.71 9.27
C VAL A 225 22.69 -0.94 10.12
N MET A 226 21.63 -1.59 10.62
CA MET A 226 20.61 -0.94 11.43
C MET A 226 21.18 -0.43 12.77
N ASN A 227 22.03 -1.20 13.44
CA ASN A 227 22.69 -0.79 14.68
C ASN A 227 23.58 0.44 14.45
N LEU A 228 24.32 0.46 13.34
CA LEU A 228 25.15 1.61 13.00
C LEU A 228 24.30 2.83 12.62
N CYS A 229 23.19 2.67 11.88
CA CYS A 229 22.24 3.75 11.63
C CYS A 229 21.73 4.36 12.95
N ARG A 230 21.39 3.53 13.96
CA ARG A 230 20.95 4.00 15.29
C ARG A 230 22.04 4.77 16.02
N LEU A 231 23.28 4.25 15.99
CA LEU A 231 24.43 4.91 16.62
C LEU A 231 24.67 6.29 15.99
N LEU A 232 24.77 6.35 14.66
CA LEU A 232 25.01 7.59 13.93
C LEU A 232 23.87 8.58 14.09
N LEU A 233 22.61 8.10 14.11
CA LEU A 233 21.44 8.93 14.37
C LEU A 233 21.51 9.58 15.75
N HIS A 234 21.79 8.80 16.80
CA HIS A 234 21.90 9.30 18.17
C HIS A 234 23.03 10.33 18.35
N GLN A 235 24.13 10.18 17.59
CA GLN A 235 25.26 11.11 17.60
C GLN A 235 25.00 12.38 16.75
N SER A 236 24.02 12.34 15.84
CA SER A 236 23.70 13.47 14.97
C SER A 236 22.93 14.56 15.71
N SER A 237 23.12 15.82 15.31
CA SER A 237 22.30 16.96 15.75
C SER A 237 21.01 17.13 14.95
N TRP A 238 20.74 16.23 14.00
CA TRP A 238 19.58 16.32 13.12
C TRP A 238 18.33 15.75 13.76
N THR A 239 17.20 16.42 13.53
CA THR A 239 15.89 15.98 13.98
C THR A 239 15.09 15.40 12.81
N PHE A 240 14.35 14.34 13.10
CA PHE A 240 13.53 13.61 12.14
C PHE A 240 12.17 13.31 12.76
N ALA A 241 11.15 13.22 11.92
CA ALA A 241 9.86 12.70 12.36
C ALA A 241 9.94 11.17 12.58
N GLU A 242 9.00 10.62 13.34
CA GLU A 242 8.99 9.18 13.66
C GLU A 242 8.85 8.30 12.41
N ASP A 243 7.97 8.68 11.49
CA ASP A 243 7.75 8.02 10.21
C ASP A 243 9.00 8.08 9.30
N GLU A 244 9.77 9.17 9.38
CA GLU A 244 11.06 9.30 8.70
C GLU A 244 12.11 8.32 9.24
N LEU A 245 12.13 8.09 10.56
CA LEU A 245 13.04 7.15 11.22
C LEU A 245 12.68 5.69 10.91
N GLU A 246 11.38 5.35 10.91
CA GLU A 246 10.90 4.03 10.50
C GLU A 246 11.40 3.68 9.08
N LEU A 247 11.29 4.62 8.14
CA LEU A 247 11.77 4.45 6.76
C LEU A 247 13.29 4.18 6.70
N LEU A 248 14.09 4.86 7.53
CA LEU A 248 15.53 4.61 7.61
C LEU A 248 15.83 3.19 8.08
N PHE A 249 15.15 2.72 9.12
CA PHE A 249 15.38 1.39 9.68
C PHE A 249 14.89 0.28 8.75
N TRP A 250 13.75 0.44 8.10
CA TRP A 250 13.30 -0.49 7.05
C TRP A 250 14.23 -0.49 5.84
N ALA A 251 14.76 0.67 5.45
CA ALA A 251 15.74 0.75 4.37
C ALA A 251 17.04 0.02 4.76
N ALA A 252 17.52 0.17 6.00
CA ALA A 252 18.65 -0.60 6.51
C ALA A 252 18.36 -2.11 6.52
N GLN A 253 17.15 -2.51 6.93
CA GLN A 253 16.73 -3.92 6.93
C GLN A 253 16.67 -4.52 5.53
N LEU A 254 16.30 -3.73 4.51
CA LEU A 254 16.05 -4.21 3.15
C LEU A 254 17.08 -3.75 2.11
N HIS A 255 18.18 -3.09 2.49
CA HIS A 255 19.10 -2.51 1.51
C HIS A 255 19.69 -3.55 0.54
N GLU A 256 19.85 -4.80 0.99
CA GLU A 256 20.35 -5.94 0.21
C GLU A 256 19.26 -6.80 -0.46
N ILE A 257 17.98 -6.43 -0.38
CA ILE A 257 16.86 -7.19 -0.97
C ILE A 257 17.01 -7.46 -2.47
N GLY A 258 17.71 -6.58 -3.19
CA GLY A 258 17.98 -6.76 -4.62
C GLY A 258 19.01 -7.84 -4.96
N LEU A 259 19.77 -8.34 -3.97
CA LEU A 259 20.74 -9.43 -4.18
C LEU A 259 20.06 -10.73 -4.61
N PHE A 260 18.77 -10.90 -4.27
CA PHE A 260 17.95 -12.00 -4.77
C PHE A 260 17.88 -12.04 -6.31
N ILE A 261 17.95 -10.88 -6.98
CA ILE A 261 17.93 -10.78 -8.44
C ILE A 261 19.35 -10.89 -9.00
N ALA A 262 20.25 -10.00 -8.57
CA ALA A 262 21.63 -9.96 -9.04
C ALA A 262 22.53 -9.13 -8.12
N PHE A 263 23.80 -9.52 -8.05
CA PHE A 263 24.83 -8.74 -7.34
C PHE A 263 25.09 -7.37 -7.98
N SER A 264 25.21 -7.33 -9.31
CA SER A 264 25.49 -6.08 -10.03
C SER A 264 24.28 -5.15 -9.97
N GLY A 265 24.47 -3.96 -9.39
CA GLY A 265 23.41 -2.96 -9.32
C GLY A 265 22.23 -3.31 -8.41
N TYR A 266 22.44 -4.14 -7.38
CA TYR A 266 21.36 -4.60 -6.48
C TYR A 266 20.53 -3.49 -5.83
N HIS A 267 21.06 -2.28 -5.66
CA HIS A 267 20.30 -1.11 -5.21
C HIS A 267 19.14 -0.73 -6.16
N ARG A 268 19.30 -0.93 -7.47
CA ARG A 268 18.24 -0.74 -8.48
C ARG A 268 17.20 -1.84 -8.41
N HIS A 269 17.66 -3.09 -8.28
CA HIS A 269 16.80 -4.26 -8.14
C HIS A 269 15.97 -4.18 -6.85
N GLY A 270 16.60 -3.76 -5.74
CA GLY A 270 15.91 -3.58 -4.47
C GLY A 270 14.85 -2.49 -4.52
N ALA A 271 15.16 -1.34 -5.13
CA ALA A 271 14.16 -0.31 -5.39
C ALA A 271 13.01 -0.82 -6.26
N TYR A 272 13.30 -1.55 -7.33
CA TYR A 272 12.29 -2.14 -8.20
C TYR A 272 11.36 -3.10 -7.44
N ILE A 273 11.92 -3.99 -6.62
CA ILE A 273 11.13 -4.90 -5.77
C ILE A 273 10.23 -4.07 -4.85
N LEU A 274 10.78 -3.06 -4.18
CA LEU A 274 10.03 -2.26 -3.21
C LEU A 274 8.96 -1.37 -3.85
N GLU A 275 9.14 -0.86 -5.06
CA GLU A 275 8.11 -0.08 -5.77
C GLU A 275 6.92 -0.93 -6.21
N ASN A 276 7.15 -2.22 -6.47
CA ASN A 276 6.19 -3.12 -7.09
C ASN A 276 5.65 -4.21 -6.13
N ALA A 277 6.21 -4.32 -4.92
CA ALA A 277 5.72 -5.24 -3.91
C ALA A 277 4.41 -4.75 -3.28
N ASP A 278 3.60 -5.71 -2.84
CA ASP A 278 2.44 -5.44 -2.00
C ASP A 278 2.91 -5.33 -0.55
N LEU A 279 3.03 -4.10 -0.05
CA LEU A 279 3.46 -3.78 1.30
C LEU A 279 2.27 -3.30 2.13
N ASN A 280 1.71 -4.18 2.96
CA ASN A 280 0.54 -3.85 3.77
C ASN A 280 0.88 -2.74 4.79
N GLY A 281 -0.07 -1.83 4.99
CA GLY A 281 0.10 -0.66 5.87
C GLY A 281 0.87 0.51 5.25
N PHE A 282 1.47 0.35 4.06
CA PHE A 282 2.20 1.43 3.40
C PHE A 282 1.30 2.25 2.48
N SER A 283 1.38 3.57 2.61
CA SER A 283 0.95 4.47 1.53
C SER A 283 1.93 4.41 0.36
N LYS A 284 1.47 4.75 -0.84
CA LYS A 284 2.31 4.84 -2.04
C LYS A 284 3.45 5.84 -1.89
N ARG A 285 3.22 6.92 -1.13
CA ARG A 285 4.27 7.89 -0.79
C ARG A 285 5.34 7.23 0.08
N ALA A 286 4.96 6.59 1.19
CA ALA A 286 5.90 5.95 2.10
C ALA A 286 6.70 4.84 1.41
N GLN A 287 6.01 3.95 0.67
CA GLN A 287 6.63 2.89 -0.13
C GLN A 287 7.66 3.44 -1.12
N ARG A 288 7.33 4.54 -1.82
CA ARG A 288 8.26 5.17 -2.77
C ARG A 288 9.46 5.82 -2.07
N HIS A 289 9.29 6.40 -0.88
CA HIS A 289 10.41 6.93 -0.09
C HIS A 289 11.34 5.82 0.41
N LEU A 290 10.78 4.71 0.90
CA LEU A 290 11.55 3.51 1.26
C LEU A 290 12.34 2.98 0.05
N ALA A 291 11.67 2.83 -1.10
CA ALA A 291 12.31 2.41 -2.34
C ALA A 291 13.41 3.38 -2.78
N ALA A 292 13.23 4.69 -2.59
CA ALA A 292 14.25 5.70 -2.90
C ALA A 292 15.48 5.59 -1.99
N LEU A 293 15.29 5.40 -0.67
CA LEU A 293 16.41 5.14 0.24
C LEU A 293 17.23 3.94 -0.22
N VAL A 294 16.57 2.83 -0.57
CA VAL A 294 17.24 1.64 -1.12
C VAL A 294 17.81 1.89 -2.52
N ARG A 295 17.17 2.70 -3.36
CA ARG A 295 17.65 3.03 -4.71
C ARG A 295 18.98 3.77 -4.68
N PHE A 296 19.15 4.65 -3.71
CA PHE A 296 20.26 5.59 -3.65
C PHE A 296 21.22 5.30 -2.49
N HIS A 297 21.10 4.15 -1.80
CA HIS A 297 22.02 3.79 -0.71
C HIS A 297 23.46 3.50 -1.17
N ARG A 298 23.70 3.36 -2.48
CA ARG A 298 25.03 3.23 -3.08
C ARG A 298 25.03 3.68 -4.54
N GLY A 299 26.22 3.80 -5.11
CA GLY A 299 26.42 4.31 -6.46
C GLY A 299 26.19 5.82 -6.54
N LYS A 300 26.02 6.32 -7.77
CA LYS A 300 25.84 7.74 -8.04
C LYS A 300 24.52 8.24 -7.44
N CYS A 301 24.59 9.35 -6.71
CA CYS A 301 23.41 10.08 -6.24
C CYS A 301 23.62 11.58 -6.41
N SER A 302 22.61 12.27 -6.92
CA SER A 302 22.55 13.73 -6.97
C SER A 302 21.13 14.19 -6.66
N ILE A 303 20.98 15.44 -6.23
CA ILE A 303 19.65 16.05 -6.00
C ILE A 303 18.75 15.84 -7.22
N HIS A 304 19.24 16.12 -8.43
CA HIS A 304 18.49 15.94 -9.68
C HIS A 304 17.98 14.51 -9.86
N THR A 305 18.84 13.50 -9.71
CA THR A 305 18.42 12.08 -9.88
C THR A 305 17.40 11.63 -8.84
N ILE A 306 17.43 12.23 -7.64
CA ILE A 306 16.48 11.94 -6.58
C ILE A 306 15.15 12.68 -6.83
N GLU A 307 15.20 13.91 -7.34
CA GLU A 307 14.01 14.67 -7.75
C GLU A 307 13.27 13.99 -8.90
N GLU A 308 13.96 13.41 -9.87
CA GLU A 308 13.34 12.57 -10.91
C GLU A 308 12.58 11.38 -10.31
N PHE A 309 13.02 10.86 -9.16
CA PHE A 309 12.40 9.73 -8.49
C PHE A 309 11.27 10.14 -7.53
N LEU A 310 11.51 11.07 -6.61
CA LEU A 310 10.57 11.46 -5.53
C LEU A 310 9.75 12.72 -5.83
N SER A 311 10.05 13.46 -6.89
CA SER A 311 9.51 14.76 -7.26
C SER A 311 9.79 15.90 -6.27
N THR A 312 9.63 15.67 -4.96
CA THR A 312 9.84 16.67 -3.90
C THR A 312 10.57 16.07 -2.67
N PRO A 313 11.87 15.75 -2.79
CA PRO A 313 12.66 15.27 -1.65
C PRO A 313 12.85 16.36 -0.58
N SER A 314 12.74 15.98 0.69
CA SER A 314 12.98 16.88 1.83
C SER A 314 14.46 16.96 2.20
N THR A 315 14.86 18.01 2.92
CA THR A 315 16.21 18.08 3.53
C THR A 315 16.45 16.90 4.48
N SER A 316 15.42 16.49 5.23
CA SER A 316 15.47 15.31 6.10
C SER A 316 15.77 14.03 5.30
N PHE A 317 15.16 13.86 4.12
CA PHE A 317 15.44 12.71 3.26
C PHE A 317 16.94 12.59 2.89
N PHE A 318 17.58 13.69 2.47
CA PHE A 318 19.00 13.67 2.13
C PHE A 318 19.88 13.31 3.35
N ARG A 319 19.50 13.76 4.53
CA ARG A 319 20.20 13.46 5.79
C ARG A 319 20.04 12.00 6.19
N LEU A 320 18.84 11.43 6.10
CA LEU A 320 18.60 10.00 6.30
C LEU A 320 19.40 9.16 5.30
N LEU A 321 19.40 9.56 4.04
CA LEU A 321 20.16 8.88 3.00
C LEU A 321 21.67 8.91 3.33
N ALA A 322 22.20 10.02 3.82
CA ALA A 322 23.59 10.10 4.24
C ALA A 322 23.91 9.14 5.40
N LEU A 323 23.05 9.07 6.42
CA LEU A 323 23.21 8.11 7.54
C LEU A 323 23.19 6.66 7.04
N LEU A 324 22.26 6.31 6.15
CA LEU A 324 22.16 4.97 5.56
C LEU A 324 23.41 4.63 4.74
N ARG A 325 23.85 5.53 3.86
CA ARG A 325 25.01 5.33 2.98
C ARG A 325 26.28 5.13 3.79
N LEU A 326 26.53 5.97 4.81
CA LEU A 326 27.67 5.82 5.71
C LEU A 326 27.62 4.49 6.46
N SER A 327 26.45 4.13 7.01
CA SER A 327 26.29 2.88 7.77
C SER A 327 26.59 1.64 6.93
N ILE A 328 26.12 1.62 5.67
CA ILE A 328 26.37 0.50 4.75
C ILE A 328 27.84 0.42 4.36
N ARG A 329 28.51 1.56 4.09
CA ARG A 329 29.93 1.58 3.74
C ARG A 329 30.81 1.06 4.87
N ILE A 330 30.57 1.53 6.08
CA ILE A 330 31.31 1.09 7.26
C ILE A 330 31.04 -0.40 7.54
N SER A 331 29.81 -0.87 7.35
CA SER A 331 29.42 -2.26 7.57
C SER A 331 29.72 -3.20 6.39
N ARG A 332 30.34 -2.72 5.31
CA ARG A 332 30.47 -3.45 4.03
C ARG A 332 31.18 -4.80 4.17
N ARG A 333 32.11 -4.89 5.12
CA ARG A 333 32.89 -6.12 5.37
C ARG A 333 32.21 -7.15 6.24
N ARG A 334 31.03 -6.83 6.76
CA ARG A 334 30.27 -7.72 7.64
C ARG A 334 31.01 -8.04 8.95
N GLU A 335 31.83 -7.10 9.42
CA GLU A 335 32.54 -7.14 10.70
C GLU A 335 31.77 -6.31 11.74
N ASP A 336 31.68 -6.81 12.97
CA ASP A 336 31.02 -6.09 14.06
C ASP A 336 32.01 -5.12 14.72
N LEU A 337 31.64 -3.84 14.74
CA LEU A 337 32.43 -2.77 15.36
C LEU A 337 31.92 -2.48 16.77
N SER A 338 32.81 -2.07 17.67
CA SER A 338 32.36 -1.56 18.97
C SER A 338 31.64 -0.21 18.80
N ASN A 339 30.71 0.11 19.71
CA ASN A 339 30.00 1.40 19.69
C ASN A 339 30.93 2.62 19.80
N ASN A 340 32.15 2.43 20.31
CA ASN A 340 33.14 3.50 20.48
C ASN A 340 34.11 3.61 19.30
N ALA A 341 33.98 2.73 18.30
CA ALA A 341 34.81 2.74 17.10
C ALA A 341 34.44 3.90 16.17
N VAL A 342 33.17 4.30 16.13
CA VAL A 342 32.63 5.30 15.19
C VAL A 342 31.96 6.44 15.95
N HIS A 343 32.38 7.66 15.63
CA HIS A 343 31.80 8.89 16.18
C HIS A 343 31.43 9.87 15.07
N LEU A 344 30.19 10.32 15.06
CA LEU A 344 29.65 11.32 14.15
C LEU A 344 29.40 12.64 14.89
N SER A 345 29.68 13.76 14.26
CA SER A 345 29.06 15.04 14.64
C SER A 345 28.53 15.74 13.41
N THR A 346 27.32 16.27 13.49
CA THR A 346 26.68 16.94 12.36
C THR A 346 26.33 18.39 12.68
N SER A 347 26.33 19.24 11.65
CA SER A 347 25.66 20.54 11.66
C SER A 347 24.69 20.62 10.47
N GLN A 348 24.22 21.80 10.05
CA GLN A 348 23.20 21.89 9.00
C GLN A 348 23.55 21.12 7.71
N LYS A 349 24.78 21.26 7.23
CA LYS A 349 25.30 20.62 6.01
C LYS A 349 26.61 19.84 6.21
N ASN A 350 27.25 19.96 7.37
CA ASN A 350 28.53 19.30 7.63
C ASN A 350 28.32 18.00 8.40
N ILE A 351 29.10 16.99 8.02
CA ILE A 351 29.17 15.68 8.66
C ILE A 351 30.65 15.45 8.98
N ASN A 352 30.99 15.36 10.25
CA ASN A 352 32.34 14.98 10.68
C ASN A 352 32.29 13.56 11.19
N LEU A 353 32.98 12.65 10.50
CA LEU A 353 33.05 11.23 10.81
C LEU A 353 34.44 10.91 11.33
N HIS A 354 34.51 10.41 12.54
CA HIS A 354 35.72 9.93 13.17
C HIS A 354 35.64 8.41 13.38
N ILE A 355 36.64 7.67 12.91
CA ILE A 355 36.70 6.21 13.07
C ILE A 355 38.04 5.80 13.66
N LYS A 356 38.01 4.98 14.71
CA LYS A 356 39.20 4.37 15.31
C LYS A 356 39.71 3.24 14.44
N THR A 357 40.91 3.41 13.91
CA THR A 357 41.59 2.44 13.04
C THR A 357 42.09 1.21 13.79
N SER A 358 42.29 1.30 15.10
CA SER A 358 42.72 0.17 15.94
C SER A 358 41.73 -0.99 15.97
N GLU A 359 40.47 -0.76 15.58
CA GLU A 359 39.40 -1.76 15.52
C GLU A 359 39.05 -2.21 14.09
N LEU A 360 39.82 -1.76 13.09
CA LEU A 360 39.56 -2.04 11.67
C LEU A 360 40.74 -2.75 11.01
N GLU A 361 40.53 -4.00 10.61
CA GLU A 361 41.45 -4.65 9.67
C GLU A 361 41.41 -3.90 8.33
N HIS A 362 42.55 -3.76 7.65
CA HIS A 362 42.69 -3.09 6.34
C HIS A 362 41.93 -1.75 6.18
N HIS A 363 42.07 -0.82 7.14
CA HIS A 363 41.44 0.52 7.12
C HIS A 363 41.67 1.34 5.83
N SER A 364 42.71 1.03 5.05
CA SER A 364 43.01 1.70 3.77
C SER A 364 41.90 1.58 2.72
N LEU A 365 41.26 0.41 2.61
CA LEU A 365 40.14 0.22 1.67
C LEU A 365 38.87 0.95 2.15
N LEU A 366 38.61 0.97 3.46
CA LEU A 366 37.49 1.73 4.01
C LEU A 366 37.71 3.25 3.79
N HIS A 367 38.94 3.74 3.97
CA HIS A 367 39.27 5.13 3.68
C HIS A 367 38.98 5.49 2.22
N ALA A 368 39.39 4.63 1.27
CA ALA A 368 39.09 4.84 -0.15
C ALA A 368 37.58 4.86 -0.42
N ASP A 369 36.82 3.92 0.14
CA ASP A 369 35.36 3.88 0.02
C ASP A 369 34.70 5.15 0.59
N LEU A 370 35.22 5.71 1.69
CA LEU A 370 34.69 6.92 2.32
C LEU A 370 35.06 8.19 1.55
N GLU A 371 36.24 8.28 0.95
CA GLU A 371 36.60 9.40 0.07
C GLU A 371 35.74 9.41 -1.21
N GLU A 372 35.42 8.25 -1.79
CA GLU A 372 34.40 8.18 -2.86
C GLU A 372 33.02 8.68 -2.36
N GLU A 373 32.66 8.30 -1.13
CA GLU A 373 31.37 8.65 -0.53
C GLU A 373 31.25 10.16 -0.27
N LYS A 374 32.35 10.82 0.10
CA LYS A 374 32.44 12.28 0.27
C LYS A 374 32.08 13.02 -1.01
N GLU A 375 32.52 12.53 -2.17
CA GLU A 375 32.13 13.10 -3.47
C GLU A 375 30.63 12.94 -3.74
N GLN A 376 30.05 11.79 -3.39
CA GLN A 376 28.62 11.52 -3.56
C GLN A 376 27.76 12.38 -2.64
N LEU A 377 28.13 12.54 -1.37
CA LEU A 377 27.39 13.38 -0.42
C LEU A 377 27.49 14.87 -0.79
N ALA A 378 28.60 15.31 -1.39
CA ALA A 378 28.71 16.67 -1.89
C ALA A 378 27.66 16.99 -2.97
N GLN A 379 27.28 16.01 -3.81
CA GLN A 379 26.19 16.15 -4.79
C GLN A 379 24.80 16.29 -4.14
N LEU A 380 24.68 16.00 -2.84
CA LEU A 380 23.50 16.21 -2.00
C LEU A 380 23.61 17.48 -1.14
N GLN A 381 24.61 18.32 -1.40
CA GLN A 381 24.96 19.50 -0.59
C GLN A 381 25.31 19.16 0.87
N LEU A 382 25.82 17.96 1.12
CA LEU A 382 26.34 17.52 2.42
C LEU A 382 27.85 17.37 2.35
N LYS A 383 28.58 18.05 3.23
CA LYS A 383 30.04 18.02 3.29
C LYS A 383 30.50 16.99 4.31
N LEU A 384 31.15 15.92 3.85
CA LEU A 384 31.75 14.90 4.70
C LEU A 384 33.23 15.22 4.98
N ASN A 385 33.60 15.30 6.25
CA ASN A 385 34.98 15.36 6.72
C ASN A 385 35.31 14.05 7.45
N ILE A 386 36.38 13.39 7.04
CA ILE A 386 36.77 12.05 7.53
C ILE A 386 38.04 12.20 8.38
N ASN A 387 38.04 11.60 9.56
CA ASN A 387 39.20 11.47 10.41
C ASN A 387 39.36 10.00 10.83
N LEU A 388 40.48 9.38 10.42
CA LEU A 388 40.84 8.03 10.80
C LEU A 388 42.05 8.12 11.75
N SER A 389 41.90 7.68 13.00
CA SER A 389 42.96 7.75 14.01
C SER A 389 43.23 6.45 14.73
#